data_AF-A0A9K3NFE3-F1
#
_entry.id   AF-A0A9K3NFE3-F1
#
_cell.length_a   1.000
_cell.length_b   1.000
_cell.length_c   1.000
_cell.angle_alpha   90.00
_cell.angle_beta   90.00
_cell.angle_gamma   90.00
#
_symmetry.space_group_name_H-M   'P 1'
#
loop_
_entity.id
_entity.type
_entity.pdbx_description
1 polymer ?
#
loop_
_entity_poly.entity_id
_entity_poly.type
_entity_poly.pdbx_seq_one_letter_code
_entity_poly.pdbx_strand_id
1 'polypeptide(L)'
;MVLAGKTYRFRVSNVGMTTSINFRIQGHKFVLVEVEGTDSLQNTYDSIDVHLGQSYLVLVTADQPPKDYYIVVSTRFTSPENKLFYR
;
A
#
# COMPACT_ATOMS: atom_id res chain seq x y z
N MET A 1 -14.38 5.64 10.05
CA MET A 1 -15.36 4.59 9.72
C MET A 1 -15.49 4.53 8.21
N VAL A 2 -15.29 3.35 7.61
CA VAL A 2 -15.63 3.10 6.21
C VAL A 2 -17.06 2.57 6.15
N LEU A 3 -17.77 2.87 5.07
CA LEU A 3 -19.13 2.41 4.81
C LEU A 3 -19.06 1.25 3.82
N ALA A 4 -19.79 0.18 4.11
CA ALA A 4 -19.87 -0.99 3.25
C ALA A 4 -20.30 -0.60 1.82
N GLY A 5 -19.67 -1.20 0.82
CA GLY A 5 -19.93 -0.99 -0.60
C GLY A 5 -19.45 0.36 -1.16
N LYS A 6 -18.80 1.21 -0.36
CA LYS A 6 -18.22 2.47 -0.85
C LYS A 6 -16.77 2.27 -1.29
N THR A 7 -16.38 2.99 -2.33
CA THR A 7 -15.00 3.05 -2.81
C THR A 7 -14.30 4.28 -2.26
N TYR A 8 -13.11 4.07 -1.73
CA TYR A 8 -12.28 5.06 -1.08
C TYR A 8 -10.98 5.23 -1.83
N ARG A 9 -10.54 6.48 -1.91
CA ARG A 9 -9.28 6.85 -2.56
C ARG A 9 -8.21 7.02 -1.49
N PHE A 10 -7.12 6.26 -1.59
CA PHE A 10 -5.96 6.35 -0.71
C PHE A 10 -4.75 6.83 -1.49
N ARG A 11 -4.01 7.79 -0.91
CA ARG A 11 -2.65 8.14 -1.36
C ARG A 11 -1.65 7.44 -0.44
N VAL A 12 -0.78 6.63 -1.02
CA VAL A 12 0.28 5.90 -0.31
C VAL A 12 1.62 6.46 -0.75
N SER A 13 2.35 7.07 0.18
CA SER A 13 3.63 7.73 -0.09
C SER A 13 4.71 7.15 0.81
N ASN A 14 5.84 6.73 0.23
CA ASN A 14 7.01 6.34 1.02
C ASN A 14 7.91 7.56 1.22
N VAL A 15 7.76 8.17 2.40
CA VAL A 15 8.56 9.31 2.86
C VAL A 15 9.80 8.87 3.65
N GLY A 16 10.14 7.58 3.62
CA GLY A 16 11.35 7.04 4.25
C GLY A 16 12.62 7.37 3.46
N MET A 17 13.77 6.99 4.02
CA MET A 17 15.09 7.30 3.44
C MET A 17 15.87 6.09 2.93
N THR A 18 15.50 4.87 3.35
CA THR A 18 16.39 3.70 3.21
C THR A 18 15.77 2.45 2.61
N THR A 19 14.46 2.25 2.74
CA THR A 19 13.80 1.01 2.32
C THR A 19 12.54 1.24 1.50
N SER A 20 12.33 0.40 0.49
CA SER A 20 10.99 0.24 -0.10
C SER A 20 10.05 -0.42 0.89
N ILE A 21 8.77 -0.08 0.79
CA ILE A 21 7.71 -0.66 1.62
C ILE A 21 6.73 -1.43 0.75
N ASN A 22 6.28 -2.58 1.22
CA ASN A 22 5.14 -3.29 0.65
C ASN A 22 3.88 -2.88 1.43
N PHE A 23 2.91 -2.30 0.74
CA PHE A 23 1.61 -1.92 1.28
C PHE A 23 0.52 -2.91 0.85
N ARG A 24 -0.30 -3.35 1.79
CA ARG A 24 -1.47 -4.21 1.55
C ARG A 24 -2.53 -4.04 2.62
N ILE A 25 -3.77 -4.36 2.27
CA ILE A 25 -4.90 -4.37 3.21
C ILE A 25 -5.42 -5.81 3.29
N GLN A 26 -5.59 -6.33 4.50
CA GLN A 26 -6.01 -7.71 4.70
C GLN A 26 -7.33 -8.00 3.96
N GLY A 27 -7.33 -9.00 3.09
CA GLY A 27 -8.52 -9.45 2.37
C GLY A 27 -9.08 -8.45 1.34
N HIS A 28 -8.38 -7.36 1.05
CA HIS A 28 -8.84 -6.36 0.09
C HIS A 28 -7.85 -6.22 -1.07
N LYS A 29 -8.40 -6.27 -2.28
CA LYS A 29 -7.73 -5.81 -3.49
C LYS A 29 -7.99 -4.33 -3.68
N PHE A 30 -7.12 -3.68 -4.44
CA PHE A 30 -7.29 -2.28 -4.80
C PHE A 30 -6.87 -2.02 -6.24
N VAL A 31 -7.46 -0.99 -6.85
CA VAL A 31 -7.12 -0.56 -8.20
C VAL A 31 -6.09 0.54 -8.10
N LEU A 32 -4.94 0.36 -8.75
CA LEU A 32 -3.94 1.42 -8.91
C LEU A 32 -4.37 2.35 -10.05
N VAL A 33 -4.52 3.65 -9.77
CA VAL A 33 -4.99 4.62 -10.76
C VAL A 33 -4.05 5.80 -10.98
N GLU A 34 -3.10 6.05 -10.08
CA GLU A 34 -2.04 7.07 -10.27
C GLU A 34 -0.71 6.54 -9.76
N VAL A 35 0.36 6.82 -10.51
CA VAL A 35 1.75 6.61 -10.14
C VAL A 35 2.45 7.96 -10.26
N GLU A 36 2.93 8.50 -9.14
CA GLU A 36 3.73 9.73 -9.08
C GLU A 36 3.10 10.94 -9.80
N GLY A 37 1.77 11.11 -9.69
CA GLY A 37 1.06 12.20 -10.36
C GLY A 37 0.64 11.91 -11.80
N THR A 38 0.93 10.71 -12.32
CA THR A 38 0.53 10.28 -13.66
C THR A 38 -0.56 9.21 -13.57
N ASP A 39 -1.66 9.40 -14.30
CA ASP A 39 -2.71 8.40 -14.40
C ASP A 39 -2.14 7.09 -14.97
N SER A 40 -2.42 5.98 -14.30
CA SER A 40 -1.98 4.65 -14.73
C SER A 40 -3.11 3.85 -15.35
N LEU A 41 -2.75 2.82 -16.14
CA LEU A 41 -3.68 1.75 -16.48
C LEU A 41 -4.27 1.16 -15.20
N GLN A 42 -5.60 1.09 -15.14
CA GLN A 42 -6.34 0.63 -13.96
C GLN A 42 -6.14 -0.87 -13.78
N ASN A 43 -5.14 -1.22 -12.97
CA ASN A 43 -4.79 -2.60 -12.65
C ASN A 43 -5.12 -2.90 -11.19
N THR A 44 -5.64 -4.10 -10.95
CA THR A 44 -6.02 -4.56 -9.61
C THR A 44 -4.89 -5.34 -8.96
N TYR A 45 -4.54 -4.98 -7.73
CA TYR A 45 -3.46 -5.60 -6.96
C TYR A 45 -3.90 -5.97 -5.54
N ASP A 46 -3.27 -7.00 -4.98
CA ASP A 46 -3.38 -7.36 -3.55
C ASP A 46 -2.35 -6.60 -2.69
N SER A 47 -1.23 -6.18 -3.30
CA SER A 47 -0.17 -5.39 -2.65
C SER A 47 0.63 -4.60 -3.68
N ILE A 48 1.26 -3.51 -3.24
CA ILE A 48 2.18 -2.72 -4.05
C ILE A 48 3.47 -2.46 -3.27
N ASP A 49 4.60 -2.44 -3.98
CA ASP A 49 5.86 -1.97 -3.44
C ASP A 49 6.03 -0.48 -3.79
N VAL A 50 6.30 0.32 -2.77
CA VAL A 50 6.49 1.78 -2.88
C VAL A 50 7.95 2.09 -2.57
N HIS A 51 8.72 2.50 -3.57
CA HIS A 51 10.12 2.89 -3.38
C HIS A 51 10.21 4.29 -2.76
N LEU A 52 11.42 4.66 -2.37
CA LEU A 52 11.72 5.94 -1.72
C LEU A 52 11.25 7.12 -2.57
N GLY A 53 10.55 8.07 -1.94
CA GLY A 53 10.03 9.27 -2.60
C GLY A 53 8.78 9.04 -3.45
N GLN A 54 8.40 7.79 -3.71
CA GLN A 54 7.26 7.51 -4.58
C GLN A 54 5.92 7.73 -3.88
N SER A 55 4.92 8.10 -4.67
CA SER A 55 3.54 8.23 -4.24
C SER A 55 2.61 7.53 -5.23
N TYR A 56 1.70 6.74 -4.71
CA TYR A 56 0.69 6.01 -5.49
C TYR A 56 -0.71 6.40 -5.02
N LEU A 57 -1.67 6.31 -5.92
CA LEU A 57 -3.08 6.52 -5.61
C LEU A 57 -3.86 5.25 -5.95
N VAL A 58 -4.52 4.70 -4.94
CA VAL A 58 -5.26 3.44 -5.05
C VAL A 58 -6.72 3.63 -4.66
N LEU A 59 -7.60 2.90 -5.34
CA LEU A 59 -9.02 2.80 -5.02
C LEU A 59 -9.30 1.48 -4.31
N VAL A 60 -9.84 1.56 -3.10
CA VAL A 60 -10.21 0.41 -2.27
C VAL A 60 -11.71 0.42 -2.09
N THR A 61 -12.39 -0.65 -2.48
CA THR A 61 -13.82 -0.84 -2.21
C THR A 61 -13.99 -1.59 -0.90
N ALA A 62 -14.84 -1.08 0.00
CA ALA A 62 -15.20 -1.77 1.24
C ALA A 62 -16.22 -2.90 0.95
N ASP A 63 -15.77 -3.93 0.23
CA ASP A 63 -16.59 -5.03 -0.28
C ASP A 63 -16.53 -6.31 0.59
N GLN A 64 -15.71 -6.30 1.63
CA GLN A 64 -15.58 -7.42 2.56
C GLN A 64 -16.61 -7.35 3.72
N PRO A 65 -16.91 -8.48 4.39
CA PRO A 65 -17.84 -8.50 5.53
C PRO A 65 -17.46 -7.50 6.64
N PRO A 66 -18.42 -6.95 7.40
CA PRO A 66 -18.12 -5.99 8.47
C PRO A 66 -17.26 -6.62 9.57
N LYS A 67 -16.00 -6.20 9.65
CA LYS A 67 -15.04 -6.50 10.73
C LYS A 67 -13.84 -5.56 10.62
N ASP A 68 -12.93 -5.67 11.58
CA ASP A 68 -11.65 -4.98 11.51
C ASP A 68 -10.68 -5.70 10.56
N TYR A 69 -9.98 -4.92 9.75
CA TYR A 69 -8.97 -5.40 8.79
C TYR A 69 -7.66 -4.67 9.03
N TYR A 70 -6.56 -5.42 9.03
CA TYR A 70 -5.23 -4.81 9.17
C TYR A 70 -4.78 -4.14 7.87
N ILE A 71 -4.30 -2.91 7.98
CA ILE A 71 -3.39 -2.32 7.00
C ILE A 71 -1.99 -2.79 7.36
N VAL A 72 -1.32 -3.49 6.45
CA VAL A 72 -0.01 -4.07 6.69
C VAL A 72 1.02 -3.36 5.83
N VAL A 73 2.06 -2.86 6.47
CA VAL A 73 3.24 -2.28 5.83
C VAL A 73 4.46 -3.05 6.28
N SER A 74 5.22 -3.59 5.33
CA SER A 74 6.45 -4.31 5.62
C SER A 74 7.59 -3.81 4.76
N THR A 75 8.76 -3.57 5.36
CA THR A 75 9.98 -3.22 4.63
C THR A 75 10.40 -4.37 3.70
N ARG A 76 10.74 -4.07 2.46
CA ARG A 76 11.33 -5.00 1.51
C ARG A 76 12.80 -4.65 1.27
N PHE A 77 13.55 -5.60 0.70
CA PHE A 77 14.93 -5.39 0.24
C PHE A 77 15.93 -4.92 1.32
N THR A 78 15.72 -5.32 2.57
CA THR A 78 16.75 -5.15 3.63
C THR A 78 17.69 -6.35 3.62
N SER A 79 19.00 -6.13 3.47
CA SER A 79 19.97 -7.21 3.66
C SER A 79 19.92 -7.68 5.13
N PRO A 80 20.02 -9.00 5.43
CA PRO A 80 19.99 -9.50 6.81
C PRO A 80 21.05 -8.86 7.72
N GLU A 81 22.20 -8.48 7.16
CA GLU A 81 23.31 -7.86 7.88
C GLU A 81 22.99 -6.45 8.43
N ASN A 82 22.06 -5.71 7.81
CA ASN A 82 21.58 -4.43 8.35
C ASN A 82 20.61 -4.59 9.53
N LYS A 83 20.10 -5.80 9.82
CA LYS A 83 19.22 -6.05 10.97
C LYS A 83 19.98 -6.24 12.29
N LEU A 84 21.29 -6.46 12.23
CA LEU A 84 22.14 -6.68 13.42
C LEU A 84 22.66 -5.37 14.04
N PHE A 85 22.65 -4.26 13.30
CA PHE A 85 23.13 -2.95 13.80
C PHE A 85 22.05 -2.13 14.54
N TYR A 86 20.80 -2.57 14.53
CA TYR A 86 19.67 -1.90 15.21
C TYR A 86 19.06 -2.76 16.34
N ARG A 87 19.85 -3.66 16.93
CA ARG A 87 19.51 -4.40 18.15
C ARG A 87 20.43 -3.99 19.29
#